data_AF-A0A961Y2J8-F1
#
_entry.id   AF-A0A961Y2J8-F1
#
_cell.length_a   1.000
_cell.length_b   1.000
_cell.length_c   1.000
_cell.angle_alpha   90.00
_cell.angle_beta   90.00
_cell.angle_gamma   90.00
#
_symmetry.space_group_name_H-M   'P 1'
#
loop_
_entity.id
_entity.type
_entity.pdbx_description
1 polymer ?
#
loop_
_entity_poly.entity_id
_entity_poly.type
_entity_poly.pdbx_seq_one_letter_code
_entity_poly.pdbx_strand_id
1 'polypeptide(L)'
;MVSTPQQKKSTGRNGFKSGEFIVYPAHGVGQIVAIEDQEVAGHKLELFVIDFQKDKMRLKVPVAKAASIGMRKLSETDYVER
;
A
#
# COMPACT_ATOMS: atom_id res chain seq x y z
N MET A 1 -29.82 -17.30 8.38
CA MET A 1 -29.53 -15.96 8.93
C MET A 1 -28.16 -15.55 8.43
N VAL A 2 -28.08 -14.38 7.79
CA VAL A 2 -26.95 -13.91 6.97
C VAL A 2 -25.85 -13.31 7.84
N SER A 3 -24.58 -13.60 7.55
CA SER A 3 -23.44 -12.87 8.11
C SER A 3 -22.43 -12.59 7.00
N THR A 4 -22.64 -11.50 6.26
CA THR A 4 -21.62 -10.90 5.39
C THR A 4 -20.72 -9.99 6.26
N PRO A 5 -19.39 -10.16 6.27
CA PRO A 5 -18.50 -9.23 6.94
C PRO A 5 -18.39 -7.95 6.10
N GLN A 6 -18.98 -6.89 6.64
CA GLN A 6 -18.86 -5.51 6.19
C GLN A 6 -17.41 -5.02 6.40
N GLN A 7 -16.59 -4.92 5.34
CA GLN A 7 -15.28 -4.27 5.43
C GLN A 7 -15.37 -2.81 4.96
N LYS A 8 -15.38 -1.92 5.94
CA LYS A 8 -15.39 -0.44 5.83
C LYS A 8 -14.39 0.02 4.77
N LYS A 9 -14.88 0.65 3.70
CA LYS A 9 -14.07 1.39 2.73
C LYS A 9 -13.44 2.59 3.44
N SER A 10 -12.18 2.46 3.84
CA SER A 10 -11.34 3.55 4.35
C SER A 10 -10.88 4.42 3.17
N THR A 11 -11.71 5.39 2.81
CA THR A 11 -11.52 6.32 1.66
C THR A 11 -10.22 7.15 1.72
N GLY A 12 -9.50 7.17 2.84
CA GLY A 12 -8.28 7.99 3.03
C GLY A 12 -6.95 7.40 2.54
N ARG A 13 -6.88 6.10 2.20
CA ARG A 13 -5.62 5.42 1.84
C ARG A 13 -5.52 5.02 0.37
N ASN A 14 -6.30 5.67 -0.50
CA ASN A 14 -6.44 5.28 -1.92
C ASN A 14 -6.78 3.78 -2.10
N GLY A 15 -7.47 3.22 -1.10
CA GLY A 15 -7.80 1.80 -1.02
C GLY A 15 -6.66 0.88 -0.58
N PHE A 16 -5.41 1.33 -0.45
CA PHE A 16 -4.28 0.50 -0.03
C PHE A 16 -4.41 0.05 1.44
N LYS A 17 -3.95 -1.18 1.71
CA LYS A 17 -3.98 -1.82 3.03
C LYS A 17 -2.68 -2.56 3.31
N SER A 18 -2.32 -2.70 4.58
CA SER A 18 -1.24 -3.59 5.00
C SER A 18 -1.53 -5.03 4.58
N GLY A 19 -0.49 -5.75 4.17
CA GLY A 19 -0.55 -7.09 3.60
C GLY A 19 -0.76 -7.10 2.08
N GLU A 20 -1.16 -5.97 1.47
CA GLU A 20 -1.47 -5.91 0.05
C GLU A 20 -0.21 -5.73 -0.82
N PHE A 21 -0.22 -6.35 -2.00
CA PHE A 21 0.83 -6.19 -3.00
C PHE A 21 0.55 -4.97 -3.89
N ILE A 22 1.60 -4.22 -4.15
CA ILE A 22 1.58 -3.01 -4.97
C ILE A 22 2.71 -3.03 -5.98
N VAL A 23 2.57 -2.22 -7.02
CA VAL A 23 3.64 -1.92 -7.98
C VAL A 23 4.11 -0.49 -7.77
N TYR A 24 5.43 -0.32 -7.66
CA TYR A 24 6.11 0.96 -7.60
C TYR A 24 6.97 1.15 -8.86
N PRO A 25 6.80 2.24 -9.65
CA PRO A 25 7.45 2.38 -10.96
C PRO A 25 8.97 2.16 -10.97
N ALA A 26 9.68 2.59 -9.92
CA ALA A 26 11.14 2.46 -9.86
C ALA A 26 11.66 1.10 -9.35
N HIS A 27 10.84 0.35 -8.60
CA HIS A 27 11.29 -0.85 -7.86
C HIS A 27 10.46 -2.10 -8.18
N GLY A 28 9.38 -1.97 -8.94
CA GLY A 28 8.49 -3.07 -9.29
C GLY A 28 7.58 -3.46 -8.13
N VAL A 29 7.40 -4.77 -7.93
CA VAL A 29 6.43 -5.31 -6.98
C VAL A 29 6.98 -5.20 -5.55
N GLY A 30 6.19 -4.58 -4.67
CA GLY A 30 6.44 -4.53 -3.23
C GLY A 30 5.20 -4.94 -2.46
N GLN A 31 5.37 -5.27 -1.18
CA GLN A 31 4.26 -5.56 -0.27
C GLN A 31 4.19 -4.47 0.79
N ILE A 32 3.00 -3.95 1.06
CA ILE A 32 2.80 -3.03 2.19
C ILE A 32 2.87 -3.86 3.47
N VAL A 33 3.94 -3.74 4.23
CA VAL A 33 4.12 -4.47 5.50
C VAL A 33 3.31 -3.81 6.61
N ALA A 34 3.34 -2.48 6.67
CA ALA A 34 2.68 -1.71 7.71
C ALA A 34 2.31 -0.30 7.23
N ILE A 35 1.46 0.36 8.00
CA ILE A 35 1.14 1.78 7.85
C ILE A 35 1.47 2.43 9.19
N GLU A 36 2.48 3.30 9.20
CA GLU A 36 2.96 3.98 10.40
C GLU A 36 2.51 5.44 10.42
N ASP A 37 2.20 5.96 11.60
CA ASP A 37 2.05 7.39 11.87
C ASP A 37 3.40 7.92 12.37
N GLN A 38 3.88 9.00 11.76
CA GLN A 38 5.10 9.67 12.18
C GLN A 38 4.85 11.16 12.34
N GLU A 39 5.21 11.71 13.50
CA GLU A 39 5.12 13.13 13.77
C GLU A 39 6.41 13.83 13.35
N VAL A 40 6.31 14.77 12.39
CA VAL A 40 7.44 15.58 11.91
C VAL A 40 7.08 17.05 12.07
N ALA A 41 7.89 17.79 12.83
CA ALA A 41 7.66 19.21 13.11
C ALA A 41 6.25 19.52 13.70
N GLY A 42 5.71 18.63 14.53
CA GLY A 42 4.37 18.77 15.12
C GLY A 42 3.21 18.40 14.17
N HIS A 43 3.50 17.89 12.97
CA HIS A 43 2.51 17.40 12.03
C HIS A 43 2.55 15.88 11.93
N LYS A 44 1.39 15.23 12.07
CA LYS A 44 1.25 13.78 11.90
C LYS A 44 1.18 13.41 10.42
N LEU A 45 2.05 12.48 10.00
CA LEU A 45 2.12 11.95 8.65
C LEU A 45 1.92 10.45 8.67
N GLU A 46 0.94 9.96 7.92
CA GLU A 46 0.82 8.52 7.65
C GLU A 46 1.80 8.11 6.53
N LEU A 47 2.55 7.05 6.77
CA LEU A 47 3.58 6.49 5.90
C LEU A 47 3.27 5.00 5.64
N PHE A 48 3.26 4.60 4.37
CA PHE A 48 3.28 3.20 3.98
C PHE A 48 4.70 2.65 4.12
N VAL A 49 4.86 1.54 4.84
CA VAL A 49 6.09 0.76 4.89
C VAL A 49 5.98 -0.36 3.85
N ILE A 50 6.75 -0.25 2.77
CA ILE A 50 6.71 -1.16 1.64
C ILE A 50 8.01 -1.97 1.62
N ASP A 51 7.89 -3.29 1.55
CA ASP A 51 9.02 -4.21 1.43
C ASP A 51 9.13 -4.72 0.00
N PHE A 52 10.28 -4.45 -0.62
CA PHE A 52 10.65 -4.92 -1.95
C PHE A 52 11.55 -6.14 -1.79
N GLN A 53 10.96 -7.33 -1.85
CA GLN A 53 11.68 -8.58 -1.65
C GLN A 53 12.80 -8.80 -2.68
N LYS A 54 12.61 -8.31 -3.91
CA LYS A 54 13.59 -8.43 -5.00
C LYS A 54 14.89 -7.68 -4.70
N ASP A 55 14.77 -6.45 -4.20
CA ASP A 55 15.89 -5.57 -3.89
C ASP A 55 16.33 -5.66 -2.42
N LYS A 56 15.65 -6.47 -1.60
CA LYS A 56 15.82 -6.57 -0.14
C LYS A 56 15.82 -5.20 0.56
N MET A 57 14.91 -4.32 0.13
CA MET A 57 14.84 -2.94 0.58
C MET A 57 13.45 -2.60 1.12
N ARG A 58 13.39 -1.76 2.17
CA ARG A 58 12.14 -1.15 2.63
C ARG A 58 12.09 0.33 2.29
N LEU A 59 10.97 0.75 1.71
CA LEU A 59 10.70 2.14 1.40
C LEU A 59 9.55 2.66 2.27
N LYS A 60 9.69 3.87 2.79
CA LYS A 60 8.60 4.58 3.46
C LYS A 60 8.04 5.65 2.53
N VAL A 61 6.75 5.55 2.22
CA VAL A 61 6.06 6.45 1.29
C VAL A 61 4.91 7.15 2.00
N PRO A 62 4.86 8.50 2.04
CA PRO A 62 3.72 9.22 2.59
C PRO A 62 2.43 8.84 1.87
N VAL A 63 1.38 8.50 2.62
CA VAL A 63 0.08 8.08 2.08
C VAL A 63 -0.46 9.12 1.09
N ALA A 64 -0.33 10.40 1.43
CA ALA A 64 -0.75 11.52 0.60
C ALA A 64 -0.06 11.58 -0.78
N LYS A 65 1.16 11.04 -0.92
CA LYS A 65 1.92 11.04 -2.18
C LYS A 65 1.89 9.72 -2.93
N ALA A 66 1.44 8.63 -2.31
CA ALA A 66 1.45 7.29 -2.90
C ALA A 66 0.75 7.23 -4.28
N ALA A 67 -0.43 7.84 -4.43
CA ALA A 67 -1.12 7.88 -5.72
C ALA A 67 -0.39 8.77 -6.76
N SER A 68 0.19 9.89 -6.31
CA SER A 68 0.86 10.85 -7.19
C SER A 68 2.17 10.33 -7.78
N ILE A 69 2.87 9.45 -7.08
CA ILE A 69 4.14 8.86 -7.53
C ILE A 69 3.94 7.60 -8.38
N GLY A 70 2.69 7.28 -8.75
CA GLY A 70 2.37 6.15 -9.61
C GLY A 70 2.32 4.80 -8.90
N MET A 71 2.14 4.78 -7.57
CA MET A 71 1.92 3.53 -6.84
C MET A 71 0.55 2.96 -7.21
N ARG A 72 0.50 1.68 -7.57
CA ARG A 72 -0.73 1.00 -8.03
C ARG A 72 -0.95 -0.30 -7.27
N LYS A 73 -2.22 -0.62 -7.02
CA LYS A 73 -2.60 -1.93 -6.49
C LYS A 73 -2.33 -3.00 -7.53
N LEU A 74 -1.75 -4.10 -7.09
CA LEU A 74 -1.77 -5.33 -7.85
C LEU A 74 -3.15 -5.95 -7.56
N SER A 75 -4.06 -5.93 -8.55
CA SER A 75 -5.35 -6.62 -8.38
C SER A 75 -5.09 -8.09 -8.06
N GLU A 76 -5.84 -8.64 -7.10
CA GLU A 76 -5.86 -10.08 -6.88
C GLU A 76 -6.48 -10.74 -8.11
N THR A 77 -5.67 -11.53 -8.82
CA THR A 77 -6.02 -12.35 -9.98
C THR A 77 -6.50 -11.58 -11.22
N ASP A 78 -5.58 -11.32 -12.14
CA ASP A 78 -5.92 -11.26 -13.57
C ASP A 78 -4.90 -12.08 -14.35
N TYR A 79 -5.32 -13.29 -14.68
CA TYR A 79 -4.81 -14.21 -15.72
C TYR A 79 -3.43 -13.89 -16.33
N VAL A 80 -2.41 -14.62 -15.90
CA VAL A 80 -1.32 -15.04 -16.79
C VAL A 80 -1.62 -16.48 -17.23
N GLU A 81 -2.63 -16.64 -18.08
CA GLU A 81 -2.69 -17.84 -18.94
C GLU A 81 -1.61 -17.70 -20.01
N ARG A 82 -0.84 -18.77 -20.18
CA ARG A 82 0.19 -18.92 -21.21
C ARG A 82 -0.41 -19.44 -22.50
#